data_AF-A0A2C8F7Q0-F1
#
_entry.id   AF-A0A2C8F7Q0-F1
#
_cell.length_a   1.000
_cell.length_b   1.000
_cell.length_c   1.000
_cell.angle_alpha   90.00
_cell.angle_beta   90.00
_cell.angle_gamma   90.00
#
_symmetry.space_group_name_H-M   'P 1'
#
loop_
_entity.id
_entity.type
_entity.pdbx_description
1 polymer ?
#
loop_
_entity_poly.entity_id
_entity_poly.type
_entity_poly.pdbx_seq_one_letter_code
_entity_poly.pdbx_strand_id
1 'polypeptide(L)'
;MHDTVTFHHPEPKPATTRIWPVFLPFAGCPYRCVFCAQDKQTGQMETELGAMLESMNRELAEAAEQGKGPYELAFYGGTFTALPAPWAMRFLEAATHFRNIGLITRVRCSTRPDCIDEKTIHTLRKAGLDMIELGVQSFDDAVLQASGRGYSGETARKGCELVKAGNMALGIQLLPGLPGDREGVFQEDAHIAATLKPEIARVYPCQVIDGTPLATMWRRGDFTPWELERTKEELAEALLTFWGHHVRVIRLGLPPEPALSEHVLAGPQHPALGQSARALALQSIIRSQLDCLGGAPGYMEVPRRYQGELFGNAGELKASYAAMGITRQSIRYVETERFLLRKEH
;
A
#
# COMPACT_ATOMS: atom_id res chain seq x y z
N MET A 1 -24.53 25.96 17.44
CA MET A 1 -23.41 26.05 16.49
C MET A 1 -22.14 26.20 17.30
N HIS A 2 -21.10 25.45 16.96
CA HIS A 2 -19.81 25.58 17.63
C HIS A 2 -19.04 26.78 17.04
N ASP A 3 -18.46 27.62 17.88
CA ASP A 3 -17.56 28.70 17.42
C ASP A 3 -16.20 28.16 16.98
N THR A 4 -15.88 26.91 17.35
CA THR A 4 -14.63 26.23 17.05
C THR A 4 -14.84 24.73 16.87
N VAL A 5 -14.19 24.16 15.87
CA VAL A 5 -14.10 22.70 15.64
C VAL A 5 -12.63 22.30 15.66
N THR A 6 -12.29 21.19 16.32
CA THR A 6 -10.93 20.65 16.33
C THR A 6 -10.93 19.17 16.02
N PHE A 7 -9.94 18.71 15.27
CA PHE A 7 -9.83 17.30 14.90
C PHE A 7 -8.36 16.89 14.69
N HIS A 8 -8.10 15.58 14.71
CA HIS A 8 -6.81 15.01 14.36
C HIS A 8 -6.84 14.49 12.92
N HIS A 9 -5.68 14.49 12.25
CA HIS A 9 -5.54 13.74 11.01
C HIS A 9 -5.79 12.24 11.30
N PRO A 10 -6.69 11.57 10.56
CA PRO A 10 -7.09 10.21 10.90
C PRO A 10 -6.10 9.15 10.41
N GLU A 11 -5.18 9.49 9.50
CA GLU A 11 -4.12 8.57 9.07
C GLU A 11 -3.28 8.08 10.27
N PRO A 12 -3.21 6.75 10.50
CA PRO A 12 -2.36 6.21 11.56
C PRO A 12 -0.89 6.57 11.38
N LYS A 13 -0.20 6.87 12.48
CA LYS A 13 1.21 7.31 12.43
C LYS A 13 2.11 6.26 11.75
N PRO A 14 3.05 6.69 10.90
CA PRO A 14 4.02 5.78 10.28
C PRO A 14 4.93 5.16 11.34
N ALA A 15 5.42 3.96 11.05
CA ALA A 15 6.46 3.33 11.84
C ALA A 15 7.77 4.09 11.60
N THR A 16 8.59 4.24 12.64
CA THR A 16 9.87 4.92 12.56
C THR A 16 11.00 4.00 12.11
N THR A 17 10.77 2.68 12.11
CA THR A 17 11.75 1.67 11.71
C THR A 17 12.01 1.73 10.20
N ARG A 18 13.29 1.77 9.83
CA ARG A 18 13.73 1.71 8.43
C ARG A 18 13.46 0.33 7.86
N ILE A 19 13.05 0.25 6.60
CA ILE A 19 12.84 -1.01 5.90
C ILE A 19 14.14 -1.45 5.23
N TRP A 20 14.52 -2.71 5.40
CA TRP A 20 15.52 -3.39 4.57
C TRP A 20 14.78 -4.25 3.54
N PRO A 21 14.66 -3.81 2.27
CA PRO A 21 13.94 -4.56 1.26
C PRO A 21 14.79 -5.69 0.69
N VAL A 22 14.17 -6.85 0.46
CA VAL A 22 14.75 -7.97 -0.30
C VAL A 22 13.75 -8.33 -1.39
N PHE A 23 14.11 -8.13 -2.66
CA PHE A 23 13.25 -8.45 -3.80
C PHE A 23 13.58 -9.85 -4.30
N LEU A 24 12.68 -10.79 -4.03
CA LEU A 24 12.84 -12.19 -4.43
C LEU A 24 12.25 -12.41 -5.82
N PRO A 25 12.82 -13.34 -6.61
CA PRO A 25 12.37 -13.62 -7.95
C PRO A 25 10.97 -14.23 -7.92
N PHE A 26 10.27 -14.10 -9.04
CA PHE A 26 9.01 -14.78 -9.27
C PHE A 26 9.23 -16.29 -9.48
N ALA A 27 9.51 -17.00 -8.39
CA ALA A 27 9.65 -18.45 -8.35
C ALA A 27 8.41 -19.06 -7.67
N GLY A 28 7.89 -20.15 -8.25
CA GLY A 28 6.85 -20.98 -7.65
C GLY A 28 5.40 -20.51 -7.80
N CYS A 29 5.10 -19.43 -8.54
CA CYS A 29 3.70 -19.06 -8.79
C CYS A 29 3.02 -20.03 -9.77
N PRO A 30 1.85 -20.58 -9.45
CA PRO A 30 1.14 -21.50 -10.36
C PRO A 30 0.38 -20.79 -11.49
N TYR A 31 0.29 -19.47 -11.48
CA TYR A 31 -0.53 -18.70 -12.43
C TYR A 31 0.21 -17.51 -13.03
N ARG A 32 -0.17 -17.14 -14.25
CA ARG A 32 0.31 -15.94 -14.94
C ARG A 32 -0.82 -14.92 -15.05
N CYS A 33 -0.81 -13.94 -14.15
CA CYS A 33 -1.82 -12.87 -14.15
C CYS A 33 -1.60 -11.95 -15.35
N VAL A 34 -2.67 -11.39 -15.91
CA VAL A 34 -2.60 -10.58 -17.13
C VAL A 34 -1.79 -9.28 -16.96
N PHE A 35 -1.74 -8.74 -15.74
CA PHE A 35 -1.06 -7.49 -15.40
C PHE A 35 0.36 -7.70 -14.85
N CYS A 36 0.75 -8.95 -14.55
CA CYS A 36 1.99 -9.23 -13.83
C CYS A 36 3.19 -9.16 -14.79
N ALA A 37 4.11 -8.24 -14.49
CA ALA A 37 5.39 -8.10 -15.18
C ALA A 37 6.57 -8.43 -14.25
N GLN A 38 6.39 -9.36 -13.31
CA GLN A 38 7.43 -9.65 -12.31
C GLN A 38 8.70 -10.24 -12.93
N ASP A 39 8.62 -10.88 -14.09
CA ASP A 39 9.80 -11.24 -14.90
C ASP A 39 10.64 -10.03 -15.33
N LYS A 40 10.01 -8.85 -15.48
CA LYS A 40 10.68 -7.57 -15.73
C LYS A 40 11.11 -6.84 -14.44
N GLN A 41 10.40 -7.05 -13.33
CA GLN A 41 10.73 -6.45 -12.02
C GLN A 41 11.82 -7.21 -11.27
N THR A 42 11.91 -8.51 -11.46
CA THR A 42 12.85 -9.41 -10.79
C THR A 42 13.52 -10.27 -11.86
N GLY A 43 14.66 -9.83 -12.37
CA GLY A 43 15.40 -10.58 -13.38
C GLY A 43 15.93 -11.91 -12.84
N GLN A 44 15.55 -13.00 -13.53
CA GLN A 44 16.16 -14.35 -13.64
C GLN A 44 15.99 -15.40 -12.47
N MET A 45 16.65 -16.58 -12.57
CA MET A 45 16.25 -17.94 -12.10
C MET A 45 17.08 -18.52 -10.92
N GLU A 46 16.60 -19.62 -10.31
CA GLU A 46 17.04 -20.36 -9.08
C GLU A 46 18.49 -20.26 -8.57
N THR A 47 19.51 -20.19 -9.44
CA THR A 47 20.91 -19.85 -9.07
C THR A 47 21.00 -18.56 -8.25
N GLU A 48 19.98 -17.72 -8.34
CA GLU A 48 19.86 -16.44 -7.67
C GLU A 48 19.49 -16.50 -6.20
N LEU A 49 18.72 -17.49 -5.72
CA LEU A 49 18.25 -17.47 -4.33
C LEU A 49 19.40 -17.65 -3.32
N GLY A 50 20.38 -18.49 -3.67
CA GLY A 50 21.61 -18.65 -2.90
C GLY A 50 22.46 -17.38 -2.88
N ALA A 51 22.72 -16.83 -4.07
CA ALA A 51 23.47 -15.58 -4.22
C ALA A 51 22.78 -14.39 -3.52
N MET A 52 21.45 -14.31 -3.57
CA MET A 52 20.64 -13.30 -2.88
C MET A 52 20.74 -13.44 -1.36
N LEU A 53 20.66 -14.67 -0.84
CA LEU A 53 20.85 -14.93 0.59
C LEU A 53 22.26 -14.54 1.05
N GLU A 54 23.29 -14.88 0.26
CA GLU A 54 24.67 -14.49 0.52
C GLU A 54 24.87 -12.97 0.48
N SER A 55 24.29 -12.29 -0.51
CA SER A 55 24.33 -10.82 -0.61
C SER A 55 23.64 -10.17 0.57
N MET A 56 22.43 -10.63 0.92
CA MET A 56 21.67 -10.15 2.07
C MET A 56 22.47 -10.30 3.35
N ASN A 57 23.09 -11.47 3.59
CA ASN A 57 23.90 -11.72 4.78
C ASN A 57 25.12 -10.79 4.83
N ARG A 58 25.83 -10.63 3.71
CA ARG A 58 27.00 -9.76 3.64
C ARG A 58 26.64 -8.31 3.93
N GLU A 59 25.59 -7.79 3.29
CA GLU A 59 25.18 -6.39 3.44
C GLU A 59 24.60 -6.10 4.83
N LEU A 60 23.85 -7.03 5.42
CA LEU A 60 23.36 -6.89 6.80
C LEU A 60 24.50 -6.99 7.82
N ALA A 61 25.49 -7.85 7.60
CA ALA A 61 26.68 -7.92 8.45
C ALA A 61 27.47 -6.60 8.40
N GLU A 62 27.68 -6.05 7.20
CA GLU A 62 28.32 -4.74 7.03
C GLU A 62 27.52 -3.63 7.73
N ALA A 63 26.19 -3.62 7.59
CA ALA A 63 25.34 -2.65 8.28
C ALA A 63 25.43 -2.77 9.81
N ALA A 64 25.50 -3.99 10.34
CA ALA A 64 25.69 -4.24 11.77
C ALA A 64 27.03 -3.69 12.26
N GLU A 65 28.13 -3.96 11.55
CA GLU A 65 29.46 -3.43 11.88
C GLU A 65 29.49 -1.90 11.87
N GLN A 66 28.74 -1.27 10.97
CA GLN A 66 28.60 0.18 10.86
C GLN A 66 27.62 0.78 11.88
N GLY A 67 26.99 -0.03 12.74
CA GLY A 67 25.95 0.43 13.67
C GLY A 67 24.71 1.01 12.98
N LYS A 68 24.49 0.69 11.70
CA LYS A 68 23.33 1.13 10.94
C LYS A 68 22.18 0.18 11.23
N GLY A 69 21.25 0.61 12.07
CA GLY A 69 20.05 -0.15 12.41
C GLY A 69 19.18 0.61 13.43
N PRO A 70 18.15 -0.01 14.00
CA PRO A 70 17.57 -1.28 13.58
C PRO A 70 16.73 -1.15 12.29
N TYR A 71 16.41 -2.30 11.69
CA TYR A 71 15.56 -2.42 10.50
C TYR A 71 14.37 -3.35 10.69
N GLU A 72 13.37 -3.19 9.83
CA GLU A 72 12.39 -4.22 9.50
C GLU A 72 12.79 -4.86 8.16
N LEU A 73 13.05 -6.17 8.17
CA LEU A 73 13.40 -6.93 6.98
C LEU A 73 12.13 -7.30 6.20
N ALA A 74 12.07 -6.95 4.92
CA ALA A 74 10.88 -7.12 4.10
C ALA A 74 11.18 -7.90 2.82
N PHE A 75 10.65 -9.12 2.72
CA PHE A 75 10.73 -9.96 1.53
C PHE A 75 9.58 -9.65 0.57
N TYR A 76 9.90 -9.06 -0.59
CA TYR A 76 8.99 -8.79 -1.70
C TYR A 76 9.13 -9.84 -2.80
N GLY A 77 8.15 -9.93 -3.70
CA GLY A 77 8.10 -10.91 -4.79
C GLY A 77 6.74 -11.61 -4.91
N GLY A 78 5.92 -11.58 -3.86
CA GLY A 78 4.53 -12.05 -3.92
C GLY A 78 4.33 -13.56 -3.89
N THR A 79 5.41 -14.34 -3.76
CA THR A 79 5.40 -15.81 -3.73
C THR A 79 6.31 -16.40 -2.64
N PHE A 80 6.61 -15.67 -1.56
CA PHE A 80 7.56 -16.11 -0.53
C PHE A 80 7.28 -17.53 0.00
N THR A 81 6.01 -17.86 0.22
CA THR A 81 5.59 -19.17 0.74
C THR A 81 5.50 -20.25 -0.34
N ALA A 82 5.61 -19.87 -1.61
CA ALA A 82 5.66 -20.78 -2.76
C ALA A 82 7.08 -20.99 -3.29
N LEU A 83 8.10 -20.39 -2.67
CA LEU A 83 9.50 -20.67 -3.01
C LEU A 83 9.80 -22.16 -2.84
N PRO A 84 10.64 -22.75 -3.73
CA PRO A 84 11.08 -24.12 -3.55
C PRO A 84 11.71 -24.33 -2.16
N ALA A 85 11.42 -25.47 -1.53
CA ALA A 85 12.13 -25.84 -0.31
C ALA A 85 13.64 -25.96 -0.62
N PRO A 86 14.54 -25.51 0.29
CA PRO A 86 14.30 -25.03 1.65
C PRO A 86 14.30 -23.49 1.80
N TRP A 87 14.10 -22.73 0.72
CA TRP A 87 14.53 -21.33 0.65
C TRP A 87 13.86 -20.38 1.64
N ALA A 88 12.54 -20.45 1.80
CA ALA A 88 11.82 -19.60 2.75
C ALA A 88 12.39 -19.74 4.18
N MET A 89 12.72 -20.96 4.61
CA MET A 89 13.30 -21.23 5.91
C MET A 89 14.73 -20.70 6.04
N ARG A 90 15.56 -20.86 4.99
CA ARG A 90 16.93 -20.32 4.99
C ARG A 90 16.96 -18.80 5.13
N PHE A 91 16.04 -18.09 4.48
CA PHE A 91 15.90 -16.63 4.63
C PHE A 91 15.47 -16.25 6.05
N LEU A 92 14.55 -16.99 6.66
CA LEU A 92 14.09 -16.73 8.03
C LEU A 92 15.14 -17.09 9.10
N GLU A 93 15.95 -18.12 8.87
CA GLU A 93 17.10 -18.44 9.71
C GLU A 93 18.12 -17.30 9.73
N ALA A 94 18.47 -16.76 8.56
CA ALA A 94 19.32 -15.57 8.45
C ALA A 94 18.69 -14.36 9.14
N ALA A 95 17.39 -14.11 8.93
CA ALA A 95 16.68 -13.02 9.60
C ALA A 95 16.71 -13.15 11.13
N THR A 96 16.58 -14.38 11.64
CA THR A 96 16.68 -14.70 13.08
C THR A 96 18.07 -14.42 13.62
N HIS A 97 19.13 -14.76 12.87
CA HIS A 97 20.51 -14.43 13.25
C HIS A 97 20.68 -12.92 13.46
N PHE A 98 20.26 -12.10 12.49
CA PHE A 98 20.38 -10.64 12.59
C PHE A 98 19.42 -10.02 13.62
N ARG A 99 18.29 -10.67 13.93
CA ARG A 99 17.41 -10.29 15.04
C ARG A 99 18.09 -10.49 16.39
N ASN A 100 18.80 -11.59 16.59
CA ASN A 100 19.46 -11.91 17.86
C ASN A 100 20.58 -10.92 18.24
N ILE A 101 21.20 -10.28 17.25
CA ILE A 101 22.19 -9.21 17.47
C ILE A 101 21.57 -7.80 17.48
N GLY A 102 20.23 -7.69 17.44
CA GLY A 102 19.50 -6.42 17.53
C GLY A 102 19.41 -5.61 16.24
N LEU A 103 19.91 -6.11 15.11
CA LEU A 103 19.86 -5.39 13.83
C LEU A 103 18.45 -5.42 13.22
N ILE A 104 17.76 -6.57 13.29
CA ILE A 104 16.40 -6.74 12.76
C ILE A 104 15.38 -6.78 13.89
N THR A 105 14.40 -5.88 13.84
CA THR A 105 13.31 -5.79 14.82
C THR A 105 12.05 -6.52 14.39
N ARG A 106 11.87 -6.68 13.08
CA ARG A 106 10.67 -7.26 12.49
C ARG A 106 10.98 -7.86 11.13
N VAL A 107 10.27 -8.92 10.77
CA VAL A 107 10.37 -9.61 9.48
C VAL A 107 8.98 -9.73 8.87
N ARG A 108 8.84 -9.28 7.62
CA ARG A 108 7.62 -9.43 6.83
C ARG A 108 7.90 -10.09 5.49
N CYS A 109 6.91 -10.79 4.94
CA CYS A 109 6.98 -11.31 3.59
C CYS A 109 5.69 -11.02 2.80
N SER A 110 5.79 -11.02 1.47
CA SER A 110 4.65 -10.91 0.58
C SER A 110 4.35 -12.27 -0.07
N THR A 111 3.10 -12.71 -0.04
CA THR A 111 2.66 -13.95 -0.69
C THR A 111 1.24 -13.88 -1.26
N ARG A 112 0.79 -14.96 -1.88
CA ARG A 112 -0.58 -15.12 -2.39
C ARG A 112 -1.51 -15.69 -1.31
N PRO A 113 -2.81 -15.31 -1.30
CA PRO A 113 -3.78 -15.88 -0.36
C PRO A 113 -3.96 -17.41 -0.45
N ASP A 114 -3.78 -17.99 -1.63
CA ASP A 114 -3.92 -19.43 -1.92
C ASP A 114 -2.63 -20.24 -1.71
N CYS A 115 -1.53 -19.59 -1.29
CA CYS A 115 -0.25 -20.24 -1.01
C CYS A 115 0.06 -20.35 0.49
N ILE A 116 -0.96 -20.29 1.34
CA ILE A 116 -0.85 -20.42 2.79
C ILE A 116 -1.93 -21.32 3.36
N ASP A 117 -1.57 -22.07 4.39
CA ASP A 117 -2.45 -22.85 5.24
C ASP A 117 -2.03 -22.72 6.71
N GLU A 118 -2.81 -23.29 7.62
CA GLU A 118 -2.53 -23.20 9.07
C GLU A 118 -1.14 -23.73 9.44
N LYS A 119 -0.71 -24.83 8.82
CA LYS A 119 0.59 -25.46 9.07
C LYS A 119 1.75 -24.56 8.62
N THR A 120 1.61 -23.95 7.46
CA THR A 120 2.57 -23.02 6.86
C THR A 120 2.70 -21.80 7.75
N ILE A 121 1.59 -21.19 8.15
CA ILE A 121 1.58 -20.02 9.03
C ILE A 121 2.25 -20.33 10.37
N HIS A 122 1.93 -21.46 10.99
CA HIS A 122 2.57 -21.88 12.24
C HIS A 122 4.08 -22.08 12.09
N THR A 123 4.51 -22.70 10.98
CA THR A 123 5.92 -22.90 10.67
C THR A 123 6.66 -21.58 10.51
N LEU A 124 6.11 -20.65 9.72
CA LEU A 124 6.72 -19.35 9.45
C LEU A 124 6.79 -18.48 10.71
N ARG A 125 5.73 -18.47 11.53
CA ARG A 125 5.72 -17.76 12.81
C ARG A 125 6.80 -18.29 13.75
N LYS A 126 6.94 -19.61 13.87
CA LYS A 126 8.01 -20.24 14.67
C LYS A 126 9.41 -19.89 14.18
N ALA A 127 9.55 -19.69 12.87
CA ALA A 127 10.79 -19.27 12.24
C ALA A 127 11.07 -17.75 12.34
N GLY A 128 10.25 -16.99 13.08
CA GLY A 128 10.48 -15.58 13.36
C GLY A 128 9.85 -14.61 12.34
N LEU A 129 8.94 -15.06 11.49
CA LEU A 129 8.14 -14.16 10.66
C LEU A 129 7.06 -13.47 11.51
N ASP A 130 6.91 -12.15 11.37
CA ASP A 130 5.94 -11.37 12.17
C ASP A 130 4.71 -10.90 11.36
N MET A 131 4.88 -10.69 10.06
CA MET A 131 3.81 -10.20 9.17
C MET A 131 3.78 -10.94 7.84
N ILE A 132 2.58 -11.23 7.37
CA ILE A 132 2.31 -11.70 6.01
C ILE A 132 1.49 -10.63 5.28
N GLU A 133 2.05 -10.10 4.21
CA GLU A 133 1.35 -9.23 3.26
C GLU A 133 0.75 -10.08 2.14
N LEU A 134 -0.58 -10.06 2.00
CA LEU A 134 -1.29 -10.82 0.99
C LEU A 134 -1.59 -9.97 -0.23
N GLY A 135 -1.09 -10.43 -1.39
CA GLY A 135 -1.46 -9.91 -2.70
C GLY A 135 -2.88 -10.34 -3.09
N VAL A 136 -3.89 -9.69 -2.50
CA VAL A 136 -5.32 -9.94 -2.73
C VAL A 136 -5.76 -9.43 -4.10
N GLN A 137 -5.29 -8.23 -4.47
CA GLN A 137 -5.66 -7.49 -5.68
C GLN A 137 -7.12 -7.04 -5.71
N SER A 138 -8.07 -7.96 -5.58
CA SER A 138 -9.51 -7.71 -5.45
C SER A 138 -10.18 -8.84 -4.66
N PHE A 139 -11.35 -8.58 -4.07
CA PHE A 139 -12.25 -9.60 -3.52
C PHE A 139 -13.41 -9.92 -4.46
N ASP A 140 -13.49 -9.28 -5.63
CA ASP A 140 -14.50 -9.53 -6.65
C ASP A 140 -14.09 -10.66 -7.60
N ASP A 141 -14.93 -11.69 -7.72
CA ASP A 141 -14.63 -12.87 -8.54
C ASP A 141 -14.50 -12.54 -10.03
N ALA A 142 -15.26 -11.58 -10.56
CA ALA A 142 -15.19 -11.21 -11.97
C ALA A 142 -13.85 -10.52 -12.28
N VAL A 143 -13.40 -9.62 -11.40
CA VAL A 143 -12.07 -8.98 -11.51
C VAL A 143 -10.95 -10.04 -11.41
N LEU A 144 -11.02 -10.93 -10.43
CA LEU A 144 -10.00 -11.96 -10.21
C LEU A 144 -9.91 -12.95 -11.39
N GLN A 145 -11.06 -13.35 -11.94
CA GLN A 145 -11.15 -14.22 -13.10
C GLN A 145 -10.61 -13.53 -14.36
N ALA A 146 -11.06 -12.32 -14.66
CA ALA A 146 -10.60 -11.55 -15.82
C ALA A 146 -9.10 -11.22 -15.74
N SER A 147 -8.57 -11.11 -14.51
CA SER A 147 -7.15 -10.88 -14.27
C SER A 147 -6.28 -12.14 -14.34
N GLY A 148 -6.88 -13.33 -14.44
CA GLY A 148 -6.16 -14.61 -14.45
C GLY A 148 -5.48 -14.93 -13.12
N ARG A 149 -6.05 -14.48 -11.99
CA ARG A 149 -5.41 -14.62 -10.67
C ARG A 149 -5.35 -16.07 -10.19
N GLY A 150 -6.37 -16.86 -10.52
CA GLY A 150 -6.44 -18.30 -10.22
C GLY A 150 -7.06 -18.66 -8.87
N TYR A 151 -7.75 -17.73 -8.22
CA TYR A 151 -8.52 -17.97 -6.98
C TYR A 151 -9.76 -17.06 -6.92
N SER A 152 -10.68 -17.36 -6.01
CA SER A 152 -11.88 -16.56 -5.72
C SER A 152 -11.66 -15.53 -4.60
N GLY A 153 -12.56 -14.56 -4.49
CA GLY A 153 -12.62 -13.61 -3.39
C GLY A 153 -12.81 -14.29 -2.04
N GLU A 154 -13.52 -15.42 -2.00
CA GLU A 154 -13.62 -16.27 -0.79
C GLU A 154 -12.24 -16.80 -0.37
N THR A 155 -11.44 -17.28 -1.33
CA THR A 155 -10.08 -17.74 -1.06
C THR A 155 -9.21 -16.60 -0.52
N ALA A 156 -9.37 -15.39 -1.07
CA ALA A 156 -8.66 -14.21 -0.59
C ALA A 156 -9.03 -13.87 0.87
N ARG A 157 -10.32 -13.84 1.21
CA ARG A 157 -10.79 -13.62 2.59
C ARG A 157 -10.27 -14.68 3.55
N LYS A 158 -10.39 -15.96 3.17
CA LYS A 158 -9.89 -17.08 3.98
C LYS A 158 -8.39 -16.96 4.24
N GLY A 159 -7.60 -16.57 3.24
CA GLY A 159 -6.17 -16.30 3.41
C GLY A 159 -5.91 -15.21 4.47
N CYS A 160 -6.65 -14.10 4.42
CA CYS A 160 -6.55 -13.03 5.43
C CYS A 160 -6.91 -13.53 6.84
N GLU A 161 -8.01 -14.29 6.96
CA GLU A 161 -8.46 -14.86 8.24
C GLU A 161 -7.44 -15.84 8.82
N LEU A 162 -6.82 -16.69 7.99
CA LEU A 162 -5.78 -17.63 8.40
C LEU A 162 -4.58 -16.91 9.00
N VAL A 163 -4.11 -15.82 8.39
CA VAL A 163 -2.98 -15.01 8.93
C VAL A 163 -3.33 -14.47 10.33
N LYS A 164 -4.55 -13.96 10.51
CA LYS A 164 -5.02 -13.43 11.79
C LYS A 164 -5.16 -14.54 12.83
N ALA A 165 -5.75 -15.69 12.46
CA ALA A 165 -5.89 -16.86 13.33
C ALA A 165 -4.53 -17.42 13.77
N GLY A 166 -3.51 -17.32 12.91
CA GLY A 166 -2.13 -17.64 13.24
C GLY A 166 -1.44 -16.69 14.24
N ASN A 167 -2.11 -15.60 14.64
CA ASN A 167 -1.58 -14.49 15.43
C ASN A 167 -0.37 -13.81 14.76
N MET A 168 -0.43 -13.63 13.44
CA MET A 168 0.53 -12.82 12.70
C MET A 168 -0.11 -11.51 12.29
N ALA A 169 0.71 -10.48 12.07
CA ALA A 169 0.22 -9.24 11.49
C ALA A 169 -0.15 -9.47 10.01
N LEU A 170 -1.27 -8.88 9.60
CA LEU A 170 -1.77 -8.97 8.24
C LEU A 170 -1.45 -7.67 7.49
N GLY A 171 -0.86 -7.78 6.31
CA GLY A 171 -0.86 -6.74 5.29
C GLY A 171 -1.78 -7.13 4.14
N ILE A 172 -2.45 -6.17 3.51
CA ILE A 172 -3.26 -6.40 2.31
C ILE A 172 -2.79 -5.49 1.18
N GLN A 173 -2.59 -6.07 0.00
CA GLN A 173 -2.36 -5.33 -1.23
C GLN A 173 -3.59 -5.44 -2.15
N LEU A 174 -4.12 -4.29 -2.57
CA LEU A 174 -5.19 -4.14 -3.56
C LEU A 174 -4.66 -3.53 -4.86
N LEU A 175 -5.31 -3.86 -5.97
CA LEU A 175 -4.96 -3.44 -7.32
C LEU A 175 -6.22 -2.95 -8.08
N PRO A 176 -6.70 -1.72 -7.82
CA PRO A 176 -7.88 -1.20 -8.51
C PRO A 176 -7.69 -1.01 -10.01
N GLY A 177 -8.79 -0.98 -10.76
CA GLY A 177 -8.79 -0.73 -12.20
C GLY A 177 -8.26 -1.89 -13.05
N LEU A 178 -8.30 -3.11 -12.52
CA LEU A 178 -8.00 -4.33 -13.25
C LEU A 178 -9.11 -4.68 -14.28
N PRO A 179 -8.84 -5.54 -15.26
CA PRO A 179 -9.89 -6.08 -16.13
C PRO A 179 -11.05 -6.67 -15.32
N GLY A 180 -12.28 -6.41 -15.74
CA GLY A 180 -13.49 -6.81 -15.02
C GLY A 180 -13.96 -5.82 -13.95
N ASP A 181 -13.17 -4.77 -13.67
CA ASP A 181 -13.57 -3.69 -12.76
C ASP A 181 -14.83 -2.97 -13.25
N ARG A 182 -15.65 -2.54 -12.28
CA ARG A 182 -16.89 -1.80 -12.49
C ARG A 182 -17.08 -0.82 -11.34
N GLU A 183 -17.95 0.16 -11.55
CA GLU A 183 -18.24 1.19 -10.54
C GLU A 183 -18.55 0.56 -9.16
N GLY A 184 -17.91 1.10 -8.12
CA GLY A 184 -18.08 0.65 -6.74
C GLY A 184 -17.30 -0.60 -6.31
N VAL A 185 -16.76 -1.41 -7.23
CA VAL A 185 -16.03 -2.65 -6.85
C VAL A 185 -14.80 -2.34 -6.01
N PHE A 186 -14.02 -1.33 -6.39
CA PHE A 186 -12.86 -0.97 -5.59
C PHE A 186 -13.21 -0.44 -4.20
N GLN A 187 -14.30 0.33 -4.07
CA GLN A 187 -14.74 0.82 -2.76
C GLN A 187 -15.20 -0.33 -1.86
N GLU A 188 -15.89 -1.33 -2.43
CA GLU A 188 -16.24 -2.57 -1.72
C GLU A 188 -14.96 -3.35 -1.32
N ASP A 189 -13.99 -3.48 -2.22
CA ASP A 189 -12.69 -4.12 -1.92
C ASP A 189 -11.96 -3.41 -0.76
N ALA A 190 -11.95 -2.07 -0.76
CA ALA A 190 -11.37 -1.27 0.29
C ALA A 190 -12.12 -1.45 1.62
N HIS A 191 -13.45 -1.50 1.59
CA HIS A 191 -14.29 -1.76 2.76
C HIS A 191 -14.02 -3.14 3.35
N ILE A 192 -13.99 -4.19 2.52
CA ILE A 192 -13.66 -5.55 2.93
C ILE A 192 -12.25 -5.61 3.53
N ALA A 193 -11.26 -5.05 2.83
CA ALA A 193 -9.89 -5.01 3.33
C ALA A 193 -9.81 -4.31 4.69
N ALA A 194 -10.49 -3.18 4.87
CA ALA A 194 -10.50 -2.43 6.12
C ALA A 194 -11.18 -3.20 7.28
N THR A 195 -12.27 -3.92 7.01
CA THR A 195 -12.99 -4.72 8.01
C THR A 195 -12.20 -5.95 8.48
N LEU A 196 -11.32 -6.49 7.63
CA LEU A 196 -10.35 -7.54 8.00
C LEU A 196 -9.23 -7.04 8.93
N LYS A 197 -9.18 -5.73 9.21
CA LYS A 197 -8.24 -5.07 10.14
C LYS A 197 -6.78 -5.49 9.92
N PRO A 198 -6.23 -5.31 8.69
CA PRO A 198 -4.81 -5.43 8.46
C PRO A 198 -4.08 -4.30 9.19
N GLU A 199 -2.82 -4.54 9.54
CA GLU A 199 -1.97 -3.51 10.11
C GLU A 199 -1.57 -2.48 9.02
N ILE A 200 -1.37 -2.97 7.79
CA ILE A 200 -1.01 -2.14 6.64
C ILE A 200 -1.83 -2.51 5.41
N ALA A 201 -2.11 -1.50 4.59
CA ALA A 201 -2.64 -1.67 3.25
C ALA A 201 -1.71 -1.03 2.20
N ARG A 202 -1.69 -1.61 1.00
CA ARG A 202 -1.11 -1.01 -0.20
C ARG A 202 -2.15 -0.99 -1.30
N VAL A 203 -2.19 0.11 -2.04
CA VAL A 203 -3.08 0.23 -3.20
C VAL A 203 -2.25 0.62 -4.40
N TYR A 204 -2.26 -0.23 -5.42
CA TYR A 204 -1.54 0.00 -6.66
C TYR A 204 -2.54 0.03 -7.81
N PRO A 205 -3.02 1.21 -8.26
CA PRO A 205 -3.85 1.29 -9.44
C PRO A 205 -3.20 0.63 -10.65
N CYS A 206 -3.99 -0.13 -11.40
CA CYS A 206 -3.54 -0.94 -12.51
C CYS A 206 -2.80 -0.10 -13.55
N GLN A 207 -1.64 -0.60 -13.97
CA GLN A 207 -0.83 -0.01 -15.04
C GLN A 207 -0.71 -1.03 -16.16
N VAL A 208 -0.73 -0.55 -17.40
CA VAL A 208 -0.45 -1.37 -18.57
C VAL A 208 1.06 -1.41 -18.75
N ILE A 209 1.69 -2.53 -18.37
CA ILE A 209 3.13 -2.73 -18.48
C ILE A 209 3.44 -3.48 -19.76
N ASP A 210 4.44 -3.02 -20.51
CA ASP A 210 4.88 -3.67 -21.74
C ASP A 210 5.23 -5.15 -21.53
N GLY A 211 5.02 -5.98 -22.55
CA GLY A 211 5.28 -7.43 -22.50
C GLY A 211 4.26 -8.25 -21.70
N THR A 212 3.25 -7.64 -21.09
CA THR A 212 2.18 -8.35 -20.38
C THR A 212 1.00 -8.69 -21.29
N PRO A 213 0.18 -9.72 -20.94
CA PRO A 213 -1.09 -9.96 -21.61
C PRO A 213 -2.02 -8.72 -21.58
N LEU A 214 -2.00 -7.95 -20.49
CA LEU A 214 -2.78 -6.70 -20.37
C LEU A 214 -2.37 -5.65 -21.41
N ALA A 215 -1.07 -5.53 -21.72
CA ALA A 215 -0.61 -4.67 -22.82
C ALA A 215 -1.14 -5.11 -24.19
N THR A 216 -1.34 -6.42 -24.38
CA THR A 216 -1.97 -6.93 -25.61
C THR A 216 -3.45 -6.57 -25.67
N MET A 217 -4.18 -6.71 -24.56
CA MET A 217 -5.59 -6.29 -24.46
C MET A 217 -5.75 -4.80 -24.73
N TRP A 218 -4.90 -3.97 -24.11
CA TRP A 218 -4.92 -2.52 -24.30
C TRP A 218 -4.65 -2.12 -25.76
N ARG A 219 -3.64 -2.69 -26.42
CA ARG A 219 -3.33 -2.41 -27.84
C ARG A 219 -4.47 -2.79 -28.79
N ARG A 220 -5.32 -3.74 -28.41
CA ARG A 220 -6.50 -4.16 -29.18
C ARG A 220 -7.75 -3.32 -28.89
N GLY A 221 -7.72 -2.49 -27.85
CA GLY A 221 -8.88 -1.74 -27.37
C GLY A 221 -9.80 -2.54 -26.43
N ASP A 222 -9.40 -3.75 -26.01
CA ASP A 222 -10.19 -4.61 -25.13
C ASP A 222 -10.10 -4.19 -23.64
N PHE A 223 -9.19 -3.27 -23.32
CA PHE A 223 -8.98 -2.76 -21.96
C PHE A 223 -8.56 -1.29 -22.00
N THR A 224 -9.12 -0.49 -21.10
CA THR A 224 -8.73 0.90 -20.86
C THR A 224 -8.43 1.07 -19.37
N PRO A 225 -7.20 1.45 -18.99
CA PRO A 225 -6.89 1.71 -17.58
C PRO A 225 -7.63 2.95 -17.10
N TRP A 226 -7.75 3.11 -15.78
CA TRP A 226 -8.35 4.31 -15.20
C TRP A 226 -7.57 5.57 -15.57
N GLU A 227 -8.32 6.66 -15.76
CA GLU A 227 -7.77 8.00 -15.87
C GLU A 227 -7.19 8.48 -14.54
N LEU A 228 -6.23 9.40 -14.60
CA LEU A 228 -5.53 9.90 -13.43
C LEU A 228 -6.48 10.57 -12.43
N GLU A 229 -7.40 11.42 -12.88
CA GLU A 229 -8.32 12.14 -11.98
C GLU A 229 -9.30 11.20 -11.29
N ARG A 230 -9.93 10.27 -12.02
CA ARG A 230 -10.74 9.20 -11.43
C ARG A 230 -9.94 8.43 -10.38
N THR A 231 -8.69 8.09 -10.69
CA THR A 231 -7.83 7.34 -9.77
C THR A 231 -7.57 8.12 -8.48
N LYS A 232 -7.33 9.44 -8.56
CA LYS A 232 -7.13 10.27 -7.36
C LYS A 232 -8.37 10.26 -6.46
N GLU A 233 -9.56 10.38 -7.05
CA GLU A 233 -10.86 10.39 -6.35
C GLU A 233 -11.14 9.04 -5.67
N GLU A 234 -11.06 7.95 -6.43
CA GLU A 234 -11.27 6.58 -5.93
C GLU A 234 -10.31 6.25 -4.77
N LEU A 235 -9.03 6.62 -4.89
CA LEU A 235 -8.05 6.43 -3.83
C LEU A 235 -8.32 7.31 -2.60
N ALA A 236 -8.81 8.53 -2.79
CA ALA A 236 -9.16 9.43 -1.70
C ALA A 236 -10.34 8.87 -0.87
N GLU A 237 -11.35 8.32 -1.54
CA GLU A 237 -12.48 7.67 -0.87
C GLU A 237 -12.04 6.41 -0.12
N ALA A 238 -11.23 5.55 -0.75
CA ALA A 238 -10.69 4.37 -0.09
C ALA A 238 -9.82 4.72 1.13
N LEU A 239 -9.06 5.83 1.10
CA LEU A 239 -8.30 6.31 2.25
C LEU A 239 -9.21 6.66 3.43
N LEU A 240 -10.35 7.32 3.20
CA LEU A 240 -11.32 7.62 4.27
C LEU A 240 -11.81 6.33 4.93
N THR A 241 -12.10 5.30 4.14
CA THR A 241 -12.48 3.97 4.62
C THR A 241 -11.37 3.32 5.45
N PHE A 242 -10.13 3.27 4.94
CA PHE A 242 -9.01 2.70 5.69
C PHE A 242 -8.72 3.45 6.99
N TRP A 243 -8.69 4.79 6.95
CA TRP A 243 -8.43 5.61 8.12
C TRP A 243 -9.53 5.51 9.17
N GLY A 244 -10.80 5.42 8.75
CA GLY A 244 -11.93 5.16 9.65
C GLY A 244 -11.82 3.83 10.40
N HIS A 245 -11.14 2.84 9.82
CA HIS A 245 -10.83 1.55 10.45
C HIS A 245 -9.45 1.50 11.13
N HIS A 246 -8.75 2.63 11.26
CA HIS A 246 -7.38 2.73 11.77
C HIS A 246 -6.35 1.86 11.01
N VAL A 247 -6.58 1.62 9.72
CA VAL A 247 -5.66 0.90 8.84
C VAL A 247 -4.69 1.89 8.20
N ARG A 248 -3.40 1.57 8.23
CA ARG A 248 -2.36 2.42 7.64
C ARG A 248 -2.13 2.07 6.18
N VAL A 249 -2.39 3.02 5.27
CA VAL A 249 -2.08 2.85 3.85
C VAL A 249 -0.65 3.30 3.58
N ILE A 250 0.29 2.36 3.54
CA ILE A 250 1.73 2.67 3.44
C ILE A 250 2.19 2.97 2.00
N ARG A 251 1.35 2.66 1.00
CA ARG A 251 1.65 2.93 -0.41
C ARG A 251 0.39 3.15 -1.22
N LEU A 252 0.42 4.20 -2.04
CA LEU A 252 -0.56 4.53 -3.07
C LEU A 252 0.19 4.75 -4.38
N GLY A 253 -0.11 3.96 -5.40
CA GLY A 253 0.59 4.04 -6.69
C GLY A 253 1.92 3.28 -6.72
N LEU A 254 2.37 3.04 -7.95
CA LEU A 254 3.56 2.24 -8.24
C LEU A 254 4.82 2.87 -7.62
N PRO A 255 5.76 2.09 -7.06
CA PRO A 255 7.09 2.60 -6.70
C PRO A 255 7.75 3.27 -7.91
N PRO A 256 8.38 4.45 -7.75
CA PRO A 256 9.14 5.07 -8.82
C PRO A 256 10.46 4.30 -9.00
N GLU A 257 10.37 3.14 -9.63
CA GLU A 257 11.52 2.35 -10.06
C GLU A 257 11.75 2.67 -11.53
N PRO A 258 12.90 3.27 -11.91
CA PRO A 258 13.16 3.67 -13.30
C PRO A 258 12.98 2.51 -14.29
N ALA A 259 13.52 1.33 -13.94
CA ALA A 259 13.42 0.11 -14.75
C ALA A 259 11.97 -0.29 -15.04
N LEU A 260 11.04 -0.06 -14.11
CA LEU A 260 9.63 -0.36 -14.32
C LEU A 260 8.89 0.79 -15.01
N SER A 261 9.24 2.03 -14.67
CA SER A 261 8.59 3.24 -15.18
C SER A 261 8.76 3.39 -16.69
N GLU A 262 9.91 2.99 -17.24
CA GLU A 262 10.19 2.96 -18.68
C GLU A 262 9.34 1.95 -19.46
N HIS A 263 8.77 0.96 -18.77
CA HIS A 263 7.93 -0.08 -19.36
C HIS A 263 6.43 0.16 -19.18
N VAL A 264 6.01 1.25 -18.52
CA VAL A 264 4.59 1.60 -18.41
C VAL A 264 4.12 2.20 -19.74
N LEU A 265 3.16 1.55 -20.39
CA LEU A 265 2.56 1.97 -21.66
C LEU A 265 1.35 2.88 -21.47
N ALA A 266 0.55 2.63 -20.43
CA ALA A 266 -0.65 3.39 -20.11
C ALA A 266 -1.08 3.18 -18.65
N GLY A 267 -1.88 4.11 -18.13
CA GLY A 267 -2.43 4.06 -16.77
C GLY A 267 -2.18 5.33 -15.96
N PRO A 268 -2.72 5.41 -14.73
CA PRO A 268 -2.68 6.62 -13.92
C PRO A 268 -1.30 6.78 -13.27
N GLN A 269 -0.31 7.21 -14.05
CA GLN A 269 1.06 7.41 -13.58
C GLN A 269 1.29 8.87 -13.19
N HIS A 270 1.54 9.11 -11.89
CA HIS A 270 1.97 10.42 -11.41
C HIS A 270 2.84 10.25 -10.15
N PRO A 271 4.03 10.89 -10.06
CA PRO A 271 4.91 10.77 -8.89
C PRO A 271 4.26 11.17 -7.57
N ALA A 272 3.35 12.15 -7.63
CA ALA A 272 2.60 12.65 -6.48
C ALA A 272 1.20 12.03 -6.33
N LEU A 273 0.85 10.94 -7.03
CA LEU A 273 -0.50 10.35 -6.97
C LEU A 273 -0.97 10.12 -5.52
N GLY A 274 -0.10 9.50 -4.70
CA GLY A 274 -0.41 9.25 -3.29
C GLY A 274 -0.53 10.51 -2.43
N GLN A 275 0.11 11.61 -2.80
CA GLN A 275 -0.03 12.90 -2.13
C GLN A 275 -1.34 13.58 -2.55
N SER A 276 -1.68 13.56 -3.84
CA SER A 276 -2.94 14.09 -4.36
C SER A 276 -4.15 13.38 -3.76
N ALA A 277 -4.13 12.05 -3.70
CA ALA A 277 -5.22 11.27 -3.08
C ALA A 277 -5.40 11.60 -1.59
N ARG A 278 -4.29 11.70 -0.83
CA ARG A 278 -4.32 12.13 0.57
C ARG A 278 -4.88 13.55 0.74
N ALA A 279 -4.45 14.48 -0.09
CA ALA A 279 -4.93 15.85 -0.09
C ALA A 279 -6.45 15.94 -0.33
N LEU A 280 -6.99 15.14 -1.26
CA LEU A 280 -8.43 15.04 -1.53
C LEU A 280 -9.19 14.43 -0.34
N ALA A 281 -8.63 13.39 0.30
CA ALA A 281 -9.22 12.80 1.49
C ALA A 281 -9.25 13.79 2.66
N LEU A 282 -8.14 14.50 2.91
CA LEU A 282 -8.06 15.57 3.91
C LEU A 282 -9.04 16.71 3.62
N GLN A 283 -9.18 17.11 2.35
CA GLN A 283 -10.16 18.12 1.96
C GLN A 283 -11.59 17.67 2.28
N SER A 284 -11.92 16.41 2.02
CA SER A 284 -13.25 15.85 2.34
C SER A 284 -13.54 15.86 3.83
N ILE A 285 -12.53 15.56 4.66
CA ILE A 285 -12.63 15.67 6.11
C ILE A 285 -12.86 17.13 6.51
N ILE A 286 -12.04 18.07 6.01
CA ILE A 286 -12.19 19.50 6.32
C ILE A 286 -13.58 20.00 5.94
N ARG A 287 -14.11 19.62 4.77
CA ARG A 287 -15.46 19.97 4.34
C ARG A 287 -16.51 19.51 5.35
N SER A 288 -16.45 18.26 5.79
CA SER A 288 -17.34 17.73 6.83
C SER A 288 -17.22 18.51 8.15
N GLN A 289 -16.01 18.93 8.53
CA GLN A 289 -15.83 19.75 9.74
C GLN A 289 -16.38 21.18 9.58
N LEU A 290 -16.36 21.76 8.37
CA LEU A 290 -17.00 23.04 8.08
C LEU A 290 -18.52 22.95 8.17
N ASP A 291 -19.11 21.83 7.77
CA ASP A 291 -20.54 21.58 7.95
C ASP A 291 -20.89 21.55 9.45
N CYS A 292 -20.04 20.95 10.29
CA CYS A 292 -20.19 20.99 11.76
C CYS A 292 -19.99 22.39 12.35
N LEU A 293 -19.07 23.19 11.80
CA LEU A 293 -18.89 24.59 12.18
C LEU A 293 -20.13 25.43 11.79
N GLY A 294 -20.79 25.06 10.70
CA GLY A 294 -21.94 25.77 10.13
C GLY A 294 -21.51 26.98 9.28
N GLY A 295 -20.46 26.83 8.48
CA GLY A 295 -20.00 27.84 7.52
C GLY A 295 -18.48 27.93 7.37
N ALA A 296 -18.03 28.90 6.58
CA ALA A 296 -16.60 29.18 6.39
C ALA A 296 -15.93 29.62 7.70
N PRO A 297 -14.67 29.22 7.94
CA PRO A 297 -13.93 29.64 9.13
C PRO A 297 -13.35 31.05 8.91
N GLY A 298 -13.24 31.84 9.97
CA GLY A 298 -12.42 33.05 9.96
C GLY A 298 -10.92 32.71 9.84
N TYR A 299 -10.48 31.66 10.54
CA TYR A 299 -9.15 31.08 10.31
C TYR A 299 -9.09 29.57 10.59
N MET A 300 -8.09 28.92 9.99
CA MET A 300 -7.76 27.52 10.18
C MET A 300 -6.31 27.36 10.67
N GLU A 301 -6.11 26.65 11.78
CA GLU A 301 -4.78 26.19 12.20
C GLU A 301 -4.52 24.79 11.64
N VAL A 302 -3.36 24.64 11.00
CA VAL A 302 -2.94 23.40 10.34
C VAL A 302 -1.63 22.94 10.96
N PRO A 303 -1.55 21.69 11.45
CA PRO A 303 -0.27 21.11 11.87
C PRO A 303 0.78 21.23 10.77
N ARG A 304 1.96 21.77 11.09
CA ARG A 304 3.01 22.04 10.09
C ARG A 304 3.40 20.78 9.30
N ARG A 305 3.35 19.61 9.92
CA ARG A 305 3.59 18.30 9.27
C ARG A 305 2.65 17.98 8.10
N TYR A 306 1.45 18.55 8.04
CA TYR A 306 0.47 18.34 6.96
C TYR A 306 0.40 19.51 5.97
N GLN A 307 1.30 20.50 6.08
CA GLN A 307 1.36 21.63 5.16
C GLN A 307 1.49 21.20 3.69
N GLY A 308 2.31 20.16 3.42
CA GLY A 308 2.51 19.64 2.06
C GLY A 308 1.30 18.88 1.50
N GLU A 309 0.41 18.41 2.37
CA GLU A 309 -0.78 17.66 1.98
C GLU A 309 -1.96 18.61 1.68
N LEU A 310 -2.09 19.69 2.45
CA LEU A 310 -3.27 20.55 2.43
C LEU A 310 -3.72 20.97 1.03
N PHE A 311 -2.81 21.45 0.19
CA PHE A 311 -3.15 21.96 -1.16
C PHE A 311 -2.93 20.96 -2.30
N GLY A 312 -2.54 19.73 -1.99
CA GLY A 312 -2.17 18.73 -2.98
C GLY A 312 -0.94 19.10 -3.81
N ASN A 313 -0.70 18.35 -4.87
CA ASN A 313 0.44 18.55 -5.75
C ASN A 313 0.30 19.86 -6.54
N ALA A 314 1.37 20.65 -6.61
CA ALA A 314 1.39 21.97 -7.29
C ALA A 314 0.27 22.95 -6.87
N GLY A 315 -0.45 22.69 -5.77
CA GLY A 315 -1.58 23.49 -5.33
C GLY A 315 -2.88 23.25 -6.10
N GLU A 316 -3.09 22.05 -6.65
CA GLU A 316 -4.29 21.67 -7.41
C GLU A 316 -5.61 21.92 -6.64
N LEU A 317 -5.60 21.89 -5.30
CA LEU A 317 -6.80 22.08 -4.48
C LEU A 317 -7.07 23.55 -4.08
N LYS A 318 -6.20 24.51 -4.43
CA LYS A 318 -6.34 25.91 -3.99
C LYS A 318 -7.71 26.51 -4.34
N ALA A 319 -8.20 26.30 -5.56
CA ALA A 319 -9.48 26.85 -6.01
C ALA A 319 -10.65 26.25 -5.22
N SER A 320 -10.58 24.95 -4.92
CA SER A 320 -11.60 24.25 -4.14
C SER A 320 -11.62 24.70 -2.67
N TYR A 321 -10.45 24.93 -2.05
CA TYR A 321 -10.40 25.55 -0.72
C TYR A 321 -10.94 26.99 -0.71
N ALA A 322 -10.62 27.79 -1.72
CA ALA A 322 -11.14 29.15 -1.84
C ALA A 322 -12.67 29.17 -1.95
N ALA A 323 -13.27 28.21 -2.67
CA ALA A 323 -14.72 28.04 -2.74
C ALA A 323 -15.36 27.67 -1.38
N MET A 324 -14.59 27.09 -0.46
CA MET A 324 -15.00 26.82 0.93
C MET A 324 -14.69 27.98 1.90
N GLY A 325 -14.25 29.14 1.40
CA GLY A 325 -13.86 30.29 2.21
C GLY A 325 -12.49 30.16 2.90
N ILE A 326 -11.69 29.16 2.52
CA ILE A 326 -10.33 28.95 3.07
C ILE A 326 -9.31 29.50 2.08
N THR A 327 -8.59 30.54 2.48
CA THR A 327 -7.52 31.18 1.69
C THR A 327 -6.17 30.98 2.35
N ARG A 328 -5.08 31.30 1.65
CA ARG A 328 -3.73 31.25 2.26
C ARG A 328 -3.60 32.20 3.45
N GLN A 329 -4.31 33.33 3.43
CA GLN A 329 -4.30 34.32 4.49
C GLN A 329 -5.05 33.83 5.74
N SER A 330 -6.06 32.96 5.58
CA SER A 330 -6.80 32.40 6.70
C SER A 330 -6.15 31.15 7.31
N ILE A 331 -5.01 30.68 6.79
CA ILE A 331 -4.29 29.50 7.30
C ILE A 331 -3.12 29.91 8.20
N ARG A 332 -3.01 29.27 9.36
CA ARG A 332 -1.90 29.39 10.30
C ARG A 332 -1.25 28.02 10.51
N TYR A 333 0.04 27.90 10.21
CA TYR A 333 0.77 26.65 10.48
C TYR A 333 1.28 26.61 11.91
N VAL A 334 0.93 25.55 12.65
CA VAL A 334 1.22 25.41 14.09
C VAL A 334 1.98 24.12 14.40
N GLU A 335 2.72 24.10 15.51
CA GLU A 335 3.47 22.93 16.01
C GLU A 335 2.60 22.03 16.91
N THR A 336 1.33 21.83 16.55
CA THR A 336 0.40 20.96 17.27
C THR A 336 0.04 19.75 16.41
N GLU A 337 -0.62 18.75 17.00
CA GLU A 337 -1.09 17.55 16.28
C GLU A 337 -2.57 17.67 15.85
N ARG A 338 -3.21 18.84 16.06
CA ARG A 338 -4.64 19.06 15.84
C ARG A 338 -4.87 20.17 14.84
N PHE A 339 -5.82 19.96 13.96
CA PHE A 339 -6.43 21.02 13.18
C PHE A 339 -7.42 21.80 14.04
N LEU A 340 -7.55 23.09 13.78
CA LEU A 340 -8.55 23.95 14.40
C LEU A 340 -9.21 24.83 13.34
N LEU A 341 -10.53 24.85 13.33
CA LEU A 341 -11.37 25.72 12.50
C LEU A 341 -12.15 26.64 13.43
N ARG A 342 -12.05 27.96 13.25
CA ARG A 342 -12.73 28.94 14.12
C ARG A 342 -13.46 30.00 13.32
N LYS A 343 -14.67 30.39 13.75
CA LYS A 343 -15.42 31.51 13.17
C LYS A 343 -14.78 32.84 13.51
N GLU A 344 -14.84 33.79 12.59
CA GLU A 344 -14.64 35.21 12.92
C GLU A 344 -15.85 35.69 13.73
N HIS A 345 -15.58 36.42 14.81
CA HIS A 345 -16.61 37.07 15.63
C HIS A 345 -17.02 38.40 15.03
#